data_AF-A0A8T6UDB5-F1
#
_entry.id   AF-A0A8T6UDB5-F1
#
_cell.length_a   1.000
_cell.length_b   1.000
_cell.length_c   1.000
_cell.angle_alpha   90.00
_cell.angle_beta   90.00
_cell.angle_gamma   90.00
#
_symmetry.space_group_name_H-M   'P 1'
#
loop_
_entity.id
_entity.type
_entity.pdbx_description
1 polymer ?
#
loop_
_entity_poly.entity_id
_entity_poly.type
_entity_poly.pdbx_seq_one_letter_code
_entity_poly.pdbx_strand_id
1 'polypeptide(L)'
;MSENAVSKEQLDSLQNNAKQAAELILKTVENGEFIHVVSHLDADGLAAAGIIGKALARLGAFFRIRIERWLDEKVASSVAADKPALIIFADFGSGNLD
;
A
#
# COMPACT_ATOMS: atom_id res chain seq x y z
N MET A 1 12.92 -14.17 -28.79
CA MET A 1 12.66 -13.98 -27.36
C MET A 1 13.44 -12.73 -26.96
N SER A 2 12.75 -11.60 -26.82
CA SER A 2 13.36 -10.32 -26.45
C SER A 2 13.34 -10.22 -24.93
N GLU A 3 14.50 -10.28 -24.28
CA GLU A 3 14.62 -9.90 -22.87
C GLU A 3 14.31 -8.40 -22.75
N ASN A 4 13.21 -8.06 -22.09
CA ASN A 4 12.93 -6.68 -21.70
C ASN A 4 13.88 -6.30 -20.56
N ALA A 5 15.04 -5.73 -20.91
CA ALA A 5 15.91 -5.10 -19.93
C ALA A 5 15.22 -3.84 -19.38
N VAL A 6 15.04 -3.77 -18.05
CA VAL A 6 14.53 -2.56 -17.37
C VAL A 6 15.53 -1.43 -17.58
N SER A 7 15.07 -0.28 -18.09
CA SER A 7 15.95 0.87 -18.33
C SER A 7 16.31 1.57 -17.02
N LYS A 8 17.44 2.29 -17.01
CA LYS A 8 17.85 3.10 -15.85
C LYS A 8 16.78 4.13 -15.46
N GLU A 9 16.14 4.74 -16.45
CA GLU A 9 15.05 5.72 -16.26
C GLU A 9 13.83 5.09 -15.57
N GLN A 10 13.46 3.86 -15.92
CA GLN A 10 12.37 3.13 -15.26
C GLN A 10 12.70 2.82 -13.80
N LEU A 11 13.95 2.44 -13.51
CA LEU A 11 14.40 2.19 -12.15
C LEU A 11 14.43 3.46 -11.30
N ASP A 12 14.94 4.56 -11.85
CA ASP A 12 14.99 5.86 -11.17
C ASP A 12 13.58 6.38 -10.86
N SER A 13 12.63 6.20 -11.80
CA SER A 13 11.22 6.54 -11.60
C SER A 13 10.58 5.73 -10.47
N LEU A 14 10.81 4.41 -10.45
CA LEU A 14 10.31 3.54 -9.38
C LEU A 14 10.85 3.95 -8.01
N GLN A 15 12.16 4.22 -7.92
CA GLN A 15 12.79 4.66 -6.67
C GLN A 15 12.23 5.98 -6.17
N ASN A 16 12.01 6.94 -7.08
CA ASN A 16 11.41 8.23 -6.71
C ASN A 16 9.97 8.07 -6.19
N ASN A 17 9.14 7.25 -6.84
CA ASN A 17 7.77 6.98 -6.39
C ASN A 17 7.77 6.27 -5.03
N ALA A 18 8.65 5.28 -4.83
CA ALA A 18 8.80 4.60 -3.55
C ALA A 18 9.25 5.55 -2.44
N LYS A 19 10.15 6.49 -2.74
CA LYS A 19 10.59 7.53 -1.80
C LYS A 19 9.43 8.45 -1.40
N GLN A 20 8.66 8.94 -2.36
CA GLN A 20 7.48 9.80 -2.09
C GLN A 20 6.44 9.07 -1.23
N ALA A 21 6.17 7.80 -1.53
CA ALA A 21 5.26 6.98 -0.71
C ALA A 21 5.79 6.81 0.72
N ALA A 22 7.10 6.56 0.89
CA ALA A 22 7.72 6.45 2.21
C ALA A 22 7.66 7.77 3.00
N GLU A 23 7.90 8.91 2.36
CA GLU A 23 7.78 10.23 2.99
C GLU A 23 6.34 10.52 3.46
N LEU A 24 5.34 10.17 2.65
CA LEU A 24 3.93 10.30 3.03
C LEU A 24 3.58 9.42 4.23
N ILE A 25 4.05 8.18 4.25
CA ILE A 25 3.86 7.27 5.39
C ILE A 25 4.50 7.85 6.64
N LEU A 26 5.77 8.29 6.57
CA LEU A 26 6.48 8.86 7.71
C LEU A 26 5.74 10.07 8.29
N LYS A 27 5.30 11.00 7.44
CA LYS A 27 4.52 12.17 7.87
C LYS A 27 3.22 11.78 8.57
N THR A 28 2.51 10.78 8.04
CA THR A 28 1.26 10.28 8.65
C THR A 28 1.52 9.67 10.03
N VAL A 29 2.63 8.92 10.17
CA VAL A 29 3.04 8.33 11.45
C VAL A 29 3.46 9.40 12.45
N GLU A 30 4.23 10.41 12.03
CA GLU A 30 4.65 11.54 12.88
C GLU A 30 3.46 12.33 13.45
N ASN A 31 2.40 12.46 12.66
CA ASN A 31 1.15 13.08 13.10
C ASN A 31 0.31 12.19 14.04
N GLY A 32 0.70 10.93 14.25
CA GLY A 32 -0.06 9.96 15.03
C GLY A 32 -1.38 9.55 14.36
N GLU A 33 -1.48 9.70 13.04
CA GLU A 33 -2.71 9.49 12.29
C GLU A 33 -2.91 8.01 11.90
N PHE A 34 -4.17 7.62 11.70
CA PHE A 34 -4.53 6.25 11.38
C PHE A 34 -4.23 5.88 9.92
N ILE A 35 -3.52 4.77 9.73
CA ILE A 35 -3.20 4.20 8.42
C ILE A 35 -3.99 2.90 8.20
N HIS A 36 -4.65 2.78 7.05
CA HIS A 36 -5.37 1.56 6.67
C HIS A 36 -4.68 0.87 5.49
N VAL A 37 -4.20 -0.35 5.70
CA VAL A 37 -3.59 -1.17 4.65
C VAL A 37 -4.61 -2.18 4.16
N VAL A 38 -4.78 -2.28 2.85
CA VAL A 38 -5.72 -3.20 2.20
C VAL A 38 -4.92 -4.03 1.20
N SER A 39 -4.93 -5.35 1.34
CA SER A 39 -4.20 -6.25 0.42
C SER A 39 -4.99 -7.49 -0.02
N HIS A 40 -4.59 -8.08 -1.14
CA HIS A 40 -5.30 -9.17 -1.79
C HIS A 40 -5.12 -10.51 -1.05
N LEU A 41 -6.14 -11.38 -1.11
CA LEU A 41 -6.09 -12.72 -0.51
C LEU A 41 -5.42 -13.74 -1.44
N ASP A 42 -4.12 -13.57 -1.64
CA ASP A 42 -3.23 -14.59 -2.19
C ASP A 42 -1.83 -14.49 -1.56
N ALA A 43 -0.88 -15.28 -2.06
CA ALA A 43 0.46 -15.32 -1.48
C ALA A 43 1.23 -13.99 -1.64
N ASP A 44 1.03 -13.26 -2.75
CA ASP A 44 1.76 -12.02 -3.01
C ASP A 44 1.19 -10.88 -2.15
N GLY A 45 -0.13 -10.75 -2.10
CA GLY A 45 -0.80 -9.80 -1.23
C GLY A 45 -0.51 -10.02 0.25
N LEU A 46 -0.54 -11.28 0.72
CA LEU A 46 -0.17 -11.60 2.10
C LEU A 46 1.30 -11.24 2.41
N ALA A 47 2.22 -11.48 1.48
CA ALA A 47 3.62 -11.12 1.64
C ALA A 47 3.81 -9.60 1.67
N ALA A 48 3.19 -8.88 0.72
CA ALA A 48 3.24 -7.41 0.64
C ALA A 48 2.66 -6.76 1.90
N ALA A 49 1.49 -7.22 2.37
CA ALA A 49 0.88 -6.78 3.61
C ALA A 49 1.77 -7.06 4.83
N GLY A 50 2.42 -8.23 4.87
CA GLY A 50 3.37 -8.57 5.92
C GLY A 50 4.58 -7.64 5.97
N ILE A 51 5.16 -7.31 4.81
CA ILE A 51 6.29 -6.38 4.70
C ILE A 51 5.89 -4.98 5.16
N ILE A 52 4.78 -4.44 4.65
CA ILE A 52 4.26 -3.12 5.01
C ILE A 52 3.91 -3.07 6.50
N GLY A 53 3.18 -4.08 6.99
CA GLY A 53 2.80 -4.19 8.39
C GLY A 53 3.99 -4.23 9.34
N LYS A 54 5.04 -4.96 8.98
CA LYS A 54 6.27 -5.01 9.79
C LYS A 54 7.00 -3.66 9.79
N ALA A 55 7.01 -2.94 8.67
CA ALA A 55 7.59 -1.60 8.59
C ALA A 55 6.82 -0.60 9.47
N LEU A 56 5.49 -0.56 9.36
CA LEU A 56 4.63 0.30 10.18
C LEU A 56 4.75 -0.02 11.68
N ALA A 57 4.81 -1.30 12.05
CA ALA A 57 5.02 -1.72 13.43
C ALA A 57 6.39 -1.28 13.99
N ARG A 58 7.45 -1.28 13.17
CA ARG A 58 8.77 -0.76 13.57
C ARG A 58 8.75 0.75 13.80
N LEU A 59 7.89 1.47 13.09
CA LEU A 59 7.68 2.90 13.25
C LEU A 59 6.74 3.27 14.42
N GLY A 60 6.11 2.27 15.06
CA GLY A 60 5.11 2.53 16.12
C GLY A 60 3.81 3.15 15.60
N ALA A 61 3.49 2.97 14.31
CA ALA A 61 2.33 3.55 13.68
C ALA A 61 1.00 3.03 14.26
N PHE A 62 -0.05 3.85 14.22
CA PHE A 62 -1.42 3.40 14.46
C PHE A 62 -2.04 2.93 13.14
N PHE A 63 -2.17 1.61 12.94
CA PHE A 63 -2.62 1.07 11.66
C PHE A 63 -3.49 -0.19 11.80
N ARG A 64 -4.20 -0.50 10.71
CA ARG A 64 -4.95 -1.75 10.55
C ARG A 64 -4.67 -2.35 9.17
N ILE A 65 -4.51 -3.66 9.12
CA ILE A 65 -4.41 -4.42 7.87
C ILE A 65 -5.72 -5.15 7.63
N ARG A 66 -6.22 -5.09 6.41
CA ARG A 66 -7.39 -5.83 5.94
C ARG A 66 -7.00 -6.63 4.71
N ILE A 67 -7.29 -7.93 4.73
CA ILE A 67 -7.04 -8.83 3.60
C ILE A 67 -8.37 -9.15 2.95
N GLU A 68 -8.51 -8.82 1.66
CA GLU A 68 -9.77 -8.97 0.92
C GLU A 68 -9.55 -9.76 -0.36
N ARG A 69 -10.60 -10.49 -0.79
CA ARG A 69 -10.59 -11.18 -2.09
C ARG A 69 -10.84 -10.24 -3.25
N TRP A 70 -11.62 -9.18 -3.03
CA TRP A 70 -12.02 -8.24 -4.06
C TRP A 70 -12.04 -6.84 -3.47
N LEU A 71 -11.55 -5.86 -4.23
CA LEU A 71 -11.74 -4.46 -3.91
C LEU A 71 -13.02 -3.97 -4.60
N ASP A 72 -14.16 -4.17 -3.95
CA ASP A 72 -15.46 -3.69 -4.43
C ASP A 72 -15.87 -2.38 -3.72
N GLU A 73 -16.96 -1.76 -4.18
CA GLU A 73 -17.49 -0.52 -3.59
C GLU A 73 -17.82 -0.67 -2.10
N LYS A 74 -18.18 -1.87 -1.63
CA LYS A 74 -18.52 -2.11 -0.22
C LYS A 74 -17.25 -2.10 0.62
N VAL A 75 -16.19 -2.76 0.17
CA VAL A 75 -14.87 -2.73 0.81
C VAL A 75 -14.33 -1.30 0.81
N ALA A 76 -14.36 -0.60 -0.33
CA ALA A 76 -13.91 0.78 -0.44
C ALA A 76 -14.69 1.71 0.50
N SER A 77 -16.02 1.59 0.54
CA SER A 77 -16.88 2.37 1.43
C SER A 77 -16.61 2.05 2.90
N SER A 78 -16.39 0.77 3.25
CA SER A 78 -16.03 0.37 4.61
C SER A 78 -14.68 0.95 5.02
N VAL A 79 -13.69 0.92 4.13
CA VAL A 79 -12.34 1.45 4.38
C VAL A 79 -12.38 2.96 4.56
N ALA A 80 -13.16 3.66 3.75
CA ALA A 80 -13.37 5.10 3.86
C ALA A 80 -14.16 5.49 5.12
N ALA A 81 -15.09 4.65 5.57
CA ALA A 81 -15.88 4.90 6.79
C ALA A 81 -15.03 4.91 8.06
N ASP A 82 -13.90 4.20 8.07
CA ASP A 82 -12.93 4.27 9.18
C ASP A 82 -12.17 5.61 9.24
N LYS A 83 -12.36 6.49 8.24
CA LYS A 83 -11.71 7.81 8.10
C LYS A 83 -10.19 7.77 8.33
N PRO A 84 -9.46 6.88 7.64
CA PRO A 84 -8.00 6.88 7.72
C PRO A 84 -7.42 8.14 7.09
N ALA A 85 -6.31 8.64 7.64
CA ALA A 85 -5.56 9.72 7.01
C ALA A 85 -4.82 9.24 5.76
N LEU A 86 -4.46 7.94 5.73
CA LEU A 86 -3.78 7.30 4.61
C LEU A 86 -4.30 5.89 4.38
N ILE A 87 -4.57 5.56 3.12
CA ILE A 87 -4.89 4.20 2.67
C ILE A 87 -3.74 3.69 1.80
N ILE A 88 -3.27 2.48 2.09
CA ILE A 88 -2.23 1.78 1.31
C ILE A 88 -2.87 0.55 0.69
N PHE A 89 -2.94 0.51 -0.64
CA PHE A 89 -3.32 -0.68 -1.37
C PHE A 89 -2.06 -1.46 -1.77
N ALA A 90 -2.04 -2.76 -1.47
CA ALA A 90 -0.95 -3.66 -1.83
C ALA A 90 -1.49 -4.87 -2.59
N ASP A 91 -0.91 -5.17 -3.75
CA ASP A 91 -1.32 -6.28 -4.62
C ASP A 91 -2.79 -6.26 -5.06
N PHE A 92 -3.43 -5.09 -5.00
CA PHE A 92 -4.67 -4.86 -5.73
C PHE A 92 -4.30 -4.26 -7.08
N GLY A 93 -4.59 -5.00 -8.15
CA GLY A 93 -4.25 -4.60 -9.52
C GLY A 93 -4.79 -3.22 -9.89
N SER A 94 -4.12 -2.57 -10.85
CA SER A 94 -4.42 -1.21 -11.34
C SER A 94 -5.76 -1.05 -12.09
N GLY A 95 -6.60 -2.09 -12.12
CA GLY A 95 -7.83 -2.14 -12.93
C GLY A 95 -9.07 -1.56 -12.25
N ASN A 96 -8.95 -0.99 -11.06
CA ASN A 96 -10.05 -0.41 -10.29
C ASN A 96 -9.90 1.11 -10.08
N LEU A 97 -9.23 1.80 -11.01
CA LEU A 97 -9.04 3.26 -10.99
C LEU A 97 -9.97 4.03 -11.94
N ASP A 98 -10.99 3.36 -12.50
CA ASP A 98 -12.07 4.01 -13.27
C ASP A 98 -13.23 4.41 -12.36
#